data_AF-A0A6I7XLP0-F1
#
_entry.id   AF-A0A6I7XLP0-F1
#
_cell.length_a   1.000
_cell.length_b   1.000
_cell.length_c   1.000
_cell.angle_alpha   90.00
_cell.angle_beta   90.00
_cell.angle_gamma   90.00
#
_symmetry.space_group_name_H-M   'P 1'
#
loop_
_entity.id
_entity.type
_entity.pdbx_description
1 polymer ?
#
loop_
_entity_poly.entity_id
_entity_poly.type
_entity_poly.pdbx_seq_one_letter_code
_entity_poly.pdbx_strand_id
1 'polypeptide(L)'
;MGKPTLKDYAKAAEIGVNKKYVDQRMKELDWSLERAITTPVGTSWEGNEKNKKLLKLAEKNGVSESTFYRRKRNGMTPYEAATTPKGFEKYIPLAESNGISNKTFYQRVKRKMDPYEAATKPPRKYEKKQIS
;
A
#
# COMPACT_ATOMS: atom_id res chain seq x y z
N MET A 1 15.05 -25.07 -2.68
CA MET A 1 14.69 -23.64 -2.73
C MET A 1 14.71 -23.18 -4.18
N GLY A 2 13.69 -22.46 -4.66
CA GLY A 2 13.65 -21.92 -6.03
C GLY A 2 14.74 -20.87 -6.24
N LYS A 3 15.33 -20.82 -7.43
CA LYS A 3 16.30 -19.78 -7.79
C LYS A 3 15.56 -18.44 -7.99
N PRO A 4 16.09 -17.30 -7.49
CA PRO A 4 15.48 -16.00 -7.75
C PRO A 4 15.42 -15.68 -9.25
N THR A 5 14.33 -15.06 -9.68
CA THR A 5 14.12 -14.58 -11.04
C THR A 5 14.55 -13.12 -11.19
N LEU A 6 14.60 -12.62 -12.43
CA LEU A 6 14.84 -11.19 -12.70
C LEU A 6 13.80 -10.29 -12.03
N LYS A 7 12.54 -10.72 -11.94
CA LYS A 7 11.48 -9.98 -11.24
C LYS A 7 11.74 -9.87 -9.74
N ASP A 8 12.26 -10.94 -9.13
CA ASP A 8 12.61 -10.96 -7.70
C ASP A 8 13.75 -9.99 -7.39
N TYR A 9 14.76 -9.94 -8.25
CA TYR A 9 15.85 -8.98 -8.11
C TYR A 9 15.38 -7.54 -8.33
N ALA A 10 14.48 -7.30 -9.27
CA ALA A 10 13.89 -5.98 -9.48
C ALA A 10 13.12 -5.52 -8.23
N LYS A 11 12.29 -6.41 -7.65
CA LYS A 11 11.57 -6.17 -6.39
C LYS A 11 12.51 -5.84 -5.24
N ALA A 12 13.60 -6.60 -5.09
CA ALA A 12 14.62 -6.37 -4.08
C ALA A 12 15.34 -5.01 -4.27
N ALA A 13 15.59 -4.63 -5.53
CA ALA A 13 16.24 -3.36 -5.86
C ALA A 13 15.41 -2.13 -5.41
N GLU A 14 14.08 -2.22 -5.42
CA GLU A 14 13.18 -1.14 -4.94
C GLU A 14 13.44 -0.77 -3.48
N ILE A 15 13.87 -1.74 -2.67
CA ILE A 15 14.20 -1.55 -1.25
C ILE A 15 15.71 -1.44 -0.99
N GLY A 16 16.50 -1.27 -2.05
CA GLY A 16 17.96 -1.11 -1.99
C GLY A 16 18.71 -2.41 -1.70
N VAL A 17 18.16 -3.56 -2.07
CA VAL A 17 18.81 -4.88 -1.96
C VAL A 17 19.25 -5.30 -3.35
N ASN A 18 20.56 -5.41 -3.57
CA ASN A 18 21.10 -5.85 -4.85
C ASN A 18 21.13 -7.39 -4.97
N LYS A 19 21.40 -7.89 -6.17
CA LYS A 19 21.47 -9.33 -6.48
C LYS A 19 22.42 -10.10 -5.54
N LYS A 20 23.62 -9.57 -5.29
CA LYS A 20 24.61 -10.19 -4.39
C LYS A 20 24.03 -10.39 -2.99
N TYR A 21 23.31 -9.39 -2.45
CA TYR A 21 22.67 -9.50 -1.14
C TYR A 21 21.52 -10.52 -1.11
N VAL A 22 20.71 -10.61 -2.18
CA VAL A 22 19.65 -11.64 -2.26
C VAL A 22 20.29 -13.03 -2.26
N ASP A 23 21.31 -13.24 -3.09
CA ASP A 23 22.00 -14.53 -3.20
C ASP A 23 22.68 -14.92 -1.87
N GLN A 24 23.33 -13.96 -1.20
CA GLN A 24 23.93 -14.16 0.12
C GLN A 24 22.87 -14.57 1.16
N ARG A 25 21.76 -13.84 1.24
CA ARG A 25 20.69 -14.12 2.22
C ARG A 25 20.12 -15.53 2.07
N MET A 26 19.97 -16.00 0.83
CA MET A 26 19.43 -17.34 0.58
C MET A 26 20.46 -18.45 0.80
N LYS A 27 21.73 -18.21 0.46
CA LYS A 27 22.78 -19.25 0.50
C LYS A 27 23.50 -19.36 1.84
N GLU A 28 23.74 -18.23 2.49
CA GLU A 28 24.57 -18.16 3.70
C GLU A 28 23.72 -17.99 4.97
N LEU A 29 22.56 -17.34 4.86
CA LEU A 29 21.68 -17.07 6.01
C LEU A 29 20.42 -17.95 6.01
N ASP A 30 20.27 -18.83 5.03
CA ASP A 30 19.11 -19.71 4.84
C ASP A 30 17.75 -18.98 4.86
N TRP A 31 17.71 -17.72 4.42
CA TRP A 31 16.46 -16.97 4.33
C TRP A 31 15.59 -17.52 3.20
N SER A 32 14.27 -17.50 3.42
CA SER A 32 13.32 -17.70 2.34
C SER A 32 13.49 -16.61 1.28
N LEU A 33 13.20 -16.94 0.01
CA LEU A 33 13.24 -15.98 -1.11
C LEU A 33 12.41 -14.73 -0.79
N GLU A 34 11.21 -14.92 -0.26
CA GLU A 34 10.32 -13.83 0.12
C GLU A 34 10.97 -12.89 1.14
N ARG A 35 11.54 -13.43 2.22
CA ARG A 35 12.24 -12.64 3.23
C ARG A 35 13.46 -11.93 2.64
N ALA A 36 14.20 -12.59 1.76
CA ALA A 36 15.40 -12.06 1.12
C ALA A 36 15.12 -10.83 0.23
N ILE A 37 13.97 -10.77 -0.44
CA ILE A 37 13.62 -9.69 -1.36
C ILE A 37 12.73 -8.60 -0.75
N THR A 38 12.19 -8.80 0.45
CA THR A 38 11.28 -7.84 1.11
C THR A 38 11.91 -7.12 2.30
N THR A 39 13.08 -7.57 2.77
CA THR A 39 13.77 -6.96 3.92
C THR A 39 14.86 -5.99 3.45
N PRO A 40 14.82 -4.68 3.75
CA PRO A 40 15.87 -3.76 3.33
C PRO A 40 17.25 -4.11 3.91
N VAL A 41 18.33 -3.64 3.28
CA VAL A 41 19.68 -3.71 3.87
C VAL A 41 19.79 -2.71 5.02
N GLY A 42 20.34 -3.14 6.16
CA GLY A 42 20.52 -2.34 7.39
C GLY A 42 19.52 -2.67 8.51
N THR A 43 18.38 -3.26 8.17
CA THR A 43 17.31 -3.52 9.15
C THR A 43 17.76 -4.56 10.18
N SER A 44 17.85 -4.19 11.47
CA SER A 44 18.04 -5.17 12.54
C SER A 44 16.78 -6.01 12.73
N TRP A 45 16.95 -7.28 13.09
CA TRP A 45 15.85 -8.20 13.44
C TRP A 45 14.99 -7.67 14.60
N GLU A 46 15.60 -6.87 15.49
CA GLU A 46 14.98 -6.24 16.65
C GLU A 46 14.13 -5.01 16.30
N GLY A 47 14.04 -4.63 15.00
CA GLY A 47 13.09 -3.63 14.52
C GLY A 47 13.40 -2.18 14.90
N ASN A 48 14.58 -1.91 15.47
CA ASN A 48 15.00 -0.59 15.92
C ASN A 48 15.44 0.35 14.79
N GLU A 49 15.75 -0.16 13.59
CA GLU A 49 15.99 0.70 12.44
C GLU A 49 14.63 1.14 11.83
N LYS A 50 14.40 2.46 11.79
CA LYS A 50 13.11 3.17 11.62
C LYS A 50 12.27 2.91 10.35
N ASN A 51 12.26 1.71 9.76
CA ASN A 51 11.58 1.37 8.50
C ASN A 51 11.83 2.43 7.39
N LYS A 52 12.92 3.21 7.45
CA LYS A 52 13.04 4.50 6.74
C LYS A 52 12.91 4.34 5.23
N LYS A 53 13.53 3.29 4.68
CA LYS A 53 13.44 2.94 3.25
C LYS A 53 12.02 2.52 2.87
N LEU A 54 11.35 1.74 3.72
CA LEU A 54 9.97 1.30 3.49
C LEU A 54 8.95 2.41 3.68
N LEU A 55 9.20 3.38 4.57
CA LEU A 55 8.37 4.58 4.71
C LEU A 55 8.47 5.48 3.47
N LYS A 56 9.66 5.65 2.90
CA LYS A 56 9.83 6.33 1.60
C LYS A 56 9.09 5.59 0.46
N LEU A 57 9.17 4.25 0.45
CA LEU A 57 8.42 3.44 -0.51
C LEU A 57 6.90 3.59 -0.30
N ALA A 58 6.44 3.59 0.95
CA ALA A 58 5.05 3.79 1.31
C ALA A 58 4.54 5.15 0.81
N GLU A 59 5.28 6.22 1.08
CA GLU A 59 4.95 7.57 0.63
C GLU A 59 4.84 7.65 -0.90
N LYS A 60 5.78 7.05 -1.64
CA LYS A 60 5.73 6.96 -3.11
C LYS A 60 4.49 6.22 -3.61
N ASN A 61 3.99 5.25 -2.84
CA ASN A 61 2.78 4.48 -3.13
C ASN A 61 1.51 5.10 -2.49
N GLY A 62 1.56 6.37 -2.06
CA GLY A 62 0.41 7.05 -1.46
C GLY A 62 0.00 6.54 -0.08
N VAL A 63 0.82 5.74 0.59
CA VAL A 63 0.58 5.17 1.91
C VAL A 63 1.21 6.06 2.98
N SER A 64 0.39 6.61 3.87
CA SER A 64 0.88 7.42 4.99
C SER A 64 1.63 6.56 6.02
N GLU A 65 2.58 7.16 6.75
CA GLU A 65 3.27 6.51 7.86
C GLU A 65 2.30 5.89 8.88
N SER A 66 1.24 6.61 9.23
CA SER A 66 0.18 6.10 10.11
C SER A 66 -0.51 4.85 9.56
N THR A 67 -0.75 4.81 8.24
CA THR A 67 -1.36 3.65 7.57
C THR A 67 -0.37 2.48 7.51
N PHE A 68 0.90 2.75 7.23
CA PHE A 68 1.98 1.76 7.22
C PHE A 68 2.08 1.03 8.56
N TYR A 69 2.20 1.76 9.68
CA TYR A 69 2.28 1.14 10.99
C TYR A 69 0.98 0.45 11.40
N ARG A 70 -0.18 0.97 11.01
CA ARG A 70 -1.46 0.27 11.22
C ARG A 70 -1.49 -1.07 10.48
N ARG A 71 -1.03 -1.12 9.23
CA ARG A 71 -0.93 -2.36 8.44
C ARG A 71 0.00 -3.38 9.10
N LYS A 72 1.17 -2.94 9.58
CA LYS A 72 2.09 -3.79 10.35
C LYS A 72 1.45 -4.37 11.62
N ARG A 73 0.76 -3.53 12.42
CA ARG A 73 0.03 -3.98 13.61
C ARG A 73 -1.08 -4.98 13.29
N ASN A 74 -1.64 -4.91 12.08
CA ASN A 74 -2.64 -5.85 11.59
C ASN A 74 -2.03 -7.10 10.93
N GLY A 75 -0.72 -7.33 11.07
CA GLY A 75 -0.04 -8.55 10.61
C GLY A 75 0.56 -8.49 9.21
N MET A 76 0.47 -7.36 8.48
CA MET A 76 1.16 -7.23 7.20
C MET A 76 2.67 -7.16 7.39
N THR A 77 3.42 -7.77 6.46
CA THR A 77 4.87 -7.56 6.39
C THR A 77 5.18 -6.08 6.12
N PRO A 78 6.36 -5.57 6.53
CA PRO A 78 6.73 -4.19 6.25
C PRO A 78 6.70 -3.84 4.75
N TYR A 79 7.03 -4.78 3.86
CA TYR A 79 6.94 -4.56 2.41
C TYR A 79 5.50 -4.46 1.93
N GLU A 80 4.62 -5.39 2.33
CA GLU A 80 3.19 -5.33 2.00
C GLU A 80 2.53 -4.06 2.55
N ALA A 81 2.90 -3.66 3.77
CA ALA A 81 2.42 -2.44 4.39
C ALA A 81 2.72 -1.20 3.54
N ALA A 82 3.87 -1.16 2.86
CA ALA A 82 4.32 -0.06 2.00
C ALA A 82 3.79 -0.14 0.55
N THR A 83 3.46 -1.32 0.04
CA THR A 83 3.16 -1.51 -1.39
C THR A 83 1.70 -1.82 -1.70
N THR A 84 0.93 -2.29 -0.71
CA THR A 84 -0.50 -2.54 -0.90
C THR A 84 -1.19 -1.21 -1.23
N PRO A 85 -1.91 -1.08 -2.36
CA PRO A 85 -2.59 0.16 -2.72
C PRO A 85 -3.66 0.54 -1.70
N LYS A 86 -4.03 1.82 -1.65
CA LYS A 86 -5.22 2.19 -0.87
C LYS A 86 -6.44 1.67 -1.60
N GLY A 87 -7.41 1.14 -0.86
CA GLY A 87 -8.64 0.62 -1.46
C GLY A 87 -9.31 1.70 -2.31
N PHE A 88 -9.80 1.32 -3.49
CA PHE A 88 -10.51 2.18 -4.44
C PHE A 88 -9.72 3.36 -5.01
N GLU A 89 -8.38 3.33 -4.97
CA GLU A 89 -7.51 4.40 -5.47
C GLU A 89 -7.81 4.83 -6.92
N LYS A 90 -8.22 3.90 -7.79
CA LYS A 90 -8.70 4.20 -9.16
C LYS A 90 -9.98 5.05 -9.20
N TYR A 91 -10.88 4.85 -8.24
CA TYR A 91 -12.21 5.46 -8.21
C TYR A 91 -12.24 6.80 -7.47
N ILE A 92 -11.23 7.09 -6.65
CA ILE A 92 -11.12 8.36 -5.92
C ILE A 92 -11.01 9.56 -6.89
N PRO A 93 -10.06 9.59 -7.85
CA PRO A 93 -10.00 10.68 -8.83
C PRO A 93 -11.27 10.77 -9.71
N LEU A 94 -11.86 9.61 -10.04
CA LEU A 94 -13.10 9.56 -10.81
C LEU A 94 -14.28 10.16 -10.03
N ALA A 95 -14.39 9.91 -8.72
CA ALA A 95 -15.41 10.51 -7.89
C ALA A 95 -15.24 12.02 -7.79
N GLU A 96 -14.01 12.49 -7.58
CA GLU A 96 -13.67 13.91 -7.51
C GLU A 96 -14.00 14.65 -8.82
N SER A 97 -13.68 14.06 -9.99
CA SER A 97 -14.03 14.65 -11.29
C SER A 97 -15.54 14.73 -11.54
N ASN A 98 -16.34 13.89 -10.88
CA ASN A 98 -17.80 13.89 -10.94
C ASN A 98 -18.44 14.71 -9.80
N GLY A 99 -17.66 15.48 -9.04
CA GLY A 99 -18.16 16.31 -7.94
C GLY A 99 -18.64 15.51 -6.72
N ILE A 100 -18.22 14.25 -6.60
CA ILE A 100 -18.56 13.36 -5.47
C ILE A 100 -17.40 13.39 -4.48
N SER A 101 -17.67 13.85 -3.26
CA SER A 101 -16.63 13.86 -2.22
C SER A 101 -16.20 12.45 -1.83
N ASN A 102 -14.92 12.29 -1.44
CA ASN A 102 -14.37 11.02 -0.96
C ASN A 102 -15.24 10.39 0.14
N LYS A 103 -15.75 11.19 1.08
CA LYS A 103 -16.67 10.74 2.12
C LYS A 103 -17.94 10.09 1.53
N THR A 104 -18.55 10.73 0.53
CA THR A 104 -19.76 10.21 -0.14
C THR A 104 -19.46 8.92 -0.89
N PHE A 105 -18.36 8.88 -1.64
CA PHE A 105 -17.90 7.70 -2.34
C PHE A 105 -17.74 6.50 -1.40
N TYR A 106 -16.97 6.64 -0.33
CA TYR A 106 -16.76 5.55 0.64
C TYR A 106 -18.06 5.12 1.33
N GLN A 107 -18.99 6.03 1.62
CA GLN A 107 -20.30 5.66 2.16
C GLN A 107 -21.13 4.83 1.18
N ARG A 108 -21.08 5.14 -0.11
CA ARG A 108 -21.76 4.37 -1.16
C ARG A 108 -21.18 2.97 -1.26
N VAL A 109 -19.86 2.84 -1.34
CA VAL A 109 -19.17 1.54 -1.34
C VAL A 109 -19.47 0.74 -0.07
N LYS A 110 -19.48 1.38 1.11
CA LYS A 110 -19.86 0.74 2.38
C LYS A 110 -21.30 0.19 2.36
N ARG A 111 -22.20 0.82 1.60
CA ARG A 111 -23.57 0.34 1.33
C ARG A 111 -23.63 -0.71 0.22
N LYS A 112 -22.49 -1.31 -0.15
CA LYS A 112 -22.34 -2.30 -1.23
C LYS A 112 -22.74 -1.79 -2.62
N MET A 113 -22.71 -0.48 -2.84
CA MET A 113 -22.79 0.08 -4.20
C MET A 113 -21.53 -0.29 -4.96
N ASP A 114 -21.68 -0.64 -6.24
CA ASP A 114 -20.54 -0.88 -7.12
C ASP A 114 -19.60 0.35 -7.12
N PRO A 115 -18.25 0.18 -7.05
CA PRO A 115 -17.33 1.30 -6.98
C PRO A 115 -17.40 2.26 -8.18
N TYR A 116 -17.67 1.75 -9.39
CA TYR A 116 -17.82 2.61 -10.56
C TYR A 116 -19.12 3.42 -10.46
N GLU A 117 -20.24 2.80 -10.08
CA GLU A 117 -21.51 3.52 -9.83
C GLU A 117 -21.34 4.55 -8.70
N ALA A 118 -20.64 4.17 -7.62
CA ALA A 118 -20.39 5.03 -6.46
C ALA A 118 -19.62 6.31 -6.83
N ALA A 119 -18.75 6.24 -7.84
CA ALA A 119 -17.93 7.34 -8.33
C ALA A 119 -18.58 8.17 -9.45
N THR A 120 -19.69 7.74 -10.04
CA THR A 120 -20.30 8.40 -11.22
C THR A 120 -21.72 8.90 -10.97
N LYS A 121 -22.47 8.30 -10.05
CA LYS A 121 -23.85 8.69 -9.76
C LYS A 121 -23.92 10.09 -9.10
N PRO A 122 -24.62 11.08 -9.68
CA PRO A 122 -24.69 12.41 -9.09
C PRO A 122 -25.28 12.40 -7.65
N PRO A 123 -24.78 13.25 -6.72
CA PRO A 123 -25.37 13.40 -5.40
C PRO A 123 -26.77 14.04 -5.49
N ARG A 124 -27.67 13.62 -4.59
CA ARG A 124 -29.03 14.18 -4.51
C ARG A 124 -28.95 15.64 -4.06
N LYS A 125 -29.54 16.56 -4.82
CA LYS A 125 -29.67 17.98 -4.41
C LYS A 125 -30.73 18.07 -3.30
N TYR A 126 -30.38 18.73 -2.20
CA TYR A 126 -31.32 19.03 -1.12
C TYR A 126 -31.70 20.50 -1.17
N GLU A 127 -32.97 20.80 -1.41
CA GLU A 127 -33.50 22.14 -1.29
C GLU A 127 -33.93 22.37 0.15
N LYS A 128 -33.27 23.30 0.85
CA LYS A 128 -33.71 23.73 2.18
C LYS A 128 -35.02 24.49 2.02
N LYS A 129 -36.13 23.88 2.41
CA LYS A 129 -37.40 24.61 2.57
C LYS A 129 -37.23 25.60 3.73
N GLN A 130 -37.36 26.89 3.44
CA GLN A 130 -37.53 27.88 4.49
C GLN A 130 -38.88 27.61 5.15
N ILE A 131 -38.85 27.28 6.44
CA ILE A 131 -40.06 27.16 7.25
C ILE A 131 -40.35 28.58 7.72
N SER A 132 -41.38 29.19 7.12
CA SER A 132 -41.92 30.51 7.50
C SER A 132 -42.71 30.44 8.79
#